data_AF-A0A6P7U054-F1
#
_entry.id   AF-A0A6P7U054-F1
#
_cell.length_a   1.000
_cell.length_b   1.000
_cell.length_c   1.000
_cell.angle_alpha   90.00
_cell.angle_beta   90.00
_cell.angle_gamma   90.00
#
_symmetry.space_group_name_H-M   'P 1'
#
loop_
_entity.id
_entity.type
_entity.pdbx_description
1 polymer ?
#
loop_
_entity_poly.entity_id
_entity_poly.type
_entity_poly.pdbx_seq_one_letter_code
_entity_poly.pdbx_strand_id
1 'polypeptide(L)'
;MWTFDPFVDDFTKLEERISNYLSNTKIEFCPLKTPQIDFDFQLSLNRLIKSYKSGHFKSSYELGLILRTVAWEKLNSWHWADVPSVWRQAYYFVSLILVISRLLLGHDCLSVLVDCDHALLMGCSFGDDVISGIALILHDMVGGGNEVCLPPAGEEGSLLRFEYLTELPRVENIGVEDFIYYFNNQLPCVITGSCGHWPAFSDRRWNVQYFMSLAQHRTVPVEIGKNYMTDHNWHQKLMFFKDFVNDYIINQSPVVGYLAQHNLLGQIPVLNEDVITPEYCYVSDCDDRK
;
A
#
# COMPACT_ATOMS: atom_id res chain seq x y z
N MET A 1 37.20 27.72 -5.86
CA MET A 1 36.04 27.79 -4.95
C MET A 1 35.08 26.73 -5.49
N TRP A 2 35.07 25.56 -4.86
CA TRP A 2 34.32 24.40 -5.36
C TRP A 2 32.83 24.67 -5.18
N THR A 3 32.11 24.87 -6.27
CA THR A 3 30.65 24.91 -6.28
C THR A 3 30.17 23.48 -6.16
N PHE A 4 29.68 23.11 -4.97
CA PHE A 4 28.88 21.90 -4.78
C PHE A 4 27.64 22.03 -5.66
N ASP A 5 27.46 21.09 -6.60
CA ASP A 5 26.21 20.93 -7.33
C ASP A 5 25.28 20.06 -6.47
N PRO A 6 24.21 20.61 -5.88
CA PRO A 6 23.33 19.88 -5.00
C PRO A 6 22.61 18.71 -5.70
N PHE A 7 22.51 18.71 -7.04
CA PHE A 7 21.88 17.61 -7.79
C PHE A 7 22.78 16.38 -7.90
N VAL A 8 24.10 16.55 -7.94
CA VAL A 8 25.07 15.43 -8.06
C VAL A 8 25.20 14.67 -6.74
N ASP A 9 25.13 15.38 -5.62
CA ASP A 9 25.21 14.80 -4.27
C ASP A 9 23.97 13.95 -3.94
N ASP A 10 22.79 14.38 -4.39
CA ASP A 10 21.53 13.66 -4.14
C ASP A 10 21.40 12.39 -4.99
N PHE A 11 21.86 12.45 -6.24
CA PHE A 11 21.88 11.28 -7.12
C PHE A 11 22.85 10.19 -6.62
N THR A 12 24.04 10.58 -6.16
CA THR A 12 25.03 9.63 -5.63
C THR A 12 24.50 8.93 -4.36
N LYS A 13 23.79 9.66 -3.49
CA LYS A 13 23.13 9.10 -2.30
C LYS A 13 22.00 8.14 -2.64
N LEU A 14 21.18 8.47 -3.65
CA LEU A 14 20.14 7.57 -4.14
C LEU A 14 20.74 6.26 -4.66
N GLU A 15 21.74 6.36 -5.53
CA GLU A 15 22.41 5.19 -6.11
C GLU A 15 23.02 4.29 -5.04
N GLU A 16 23.67 4.87 -4.02
CA GLU A 16 24.25 4.12 -2.90
C GLU A 16 23.16 3.39 -2.09
N ARG A 17 22.09 4.09 -1.71
CA ARG A 17 20.99 3.51 -0.91
C ARG A 17 20.27 2.39 -1.65
N ILE A 18 19.96 2.61 -2.93
CA ILE A 18 19.30 1.59 -3.77
C ILE A 18 20.24 0.41 -3.99
N SER A 19 21.52 0.64 -4.30
CA SER A 19 22.49 -0.44 -4.50
C SER A 19 22.67 -1.28 -3.24
N ASN A 20 22.80 -0.63 -2.08
CA ASN A 20 22.90 -1.31 -0.80
C ASN A 20 21.64 -2.14 -0.51
N TYR A 21 20.45 -1.55 -0.69
CA TYR A 21 19.18 -2.26 -0.49
C TYR A 21 19.05 -3.48 -1.42
N LEU A 22 19.28 -3.29 -2.72
CA LEU A 22 19.18 -4.39 -3.70
C LEU A 22 20.24 -5.48 -3.47
N SER A 23 21.44 -5.13 -2.98
CA SER A 23 22.49 -6.12 -2.69
C SER A 23 22.16 -7.03 -1.50
N ASN A 24 21.34 -6.54 -0.56
CA ASN A 24 20.90 -7.27 0.63
C ASN A 24 19.53 -7.92 0.46
N THR A 25 18.86 -7.71 -0.68
CA THR A 25 17.51 -8.21 -0.93
C THR A 25 17.54 -9.34 -1.96
N LYS A 26 16.92 -10.48 -1.63
CA LYS A 26 16.87 -11.61 -2.55
C LYS A 26 15.77 -11.40 -3.60
N ILE A 27 16.17 -11.09 -4.84
CA ILE A 27 15.23 -11.01 -5.96
C ILE A 27 15.09 -12.39 -6.61
N GLU A 28 14.01 -13.10 -6.29
CA GLU A 28 13.67 -14.36 -6.95
C GLU A 28 12.68 -14.15 -8.10
N PHE A 29 13.11 -14.49 -9.32
CA PHE A 29 12.21 -14.55 -10.47
C PHE A 29 11.57 -15.93 -10.53
N CYS A 30 10.35 -16.05 -10.00
CA CYS A 30 9.60 -17.29 -10.03
C CYS A 30 8.99 -17.52 -11.42
N PRO A 31 9.18 -18.69 -12.05
CA PRO A 31 8.54 -18.97 -13.33
C PRO A 31 7.02 -19.11 -13.16
N LEU A 32 6.26 -18.22 -13.80
CA LEU A 32 4.78 -18.23 -13.82
C LEU A 32 4.22 -19.35 -14.71
N LYS A 33 4.69 -20.60 -14.51
CA LYS A 33 4.28 -21.77 -15.31
C LYS A 33 2.87 -22.20 -14.91
N THR A 34 1.87 -21.51 -15.44
CA THR A 34 0.45 -21.83 -15.26
C THR A 34 -0.27 -21.75 -16.61
N PRO A 35 -1.35 -22.52 -16.83
CA PRO A 35 -2.15 -22.43 -18.05
C PRO A 35 -2.91 -21.10 -18.20
N GLN A 36 -2.93 -20.27 -17.15
CA GLN A 36 -3.62 -18.98 -17.15
C GLN A 36 -2.78 -17.85 -17.76
N ILE A 37 -1.45 -18.04 -17.84
CA ILE A 37 -0.54 -17.14 -18.55
C ILE A 37 -0.38 -17.63 -19.98
N ASP A 38 -0.67 -16.77 -20.95
CA ASP A 38 -0.51 -17.12 -22.36
C ASP A 38 0.96 -17.27 -22.77
N PHE A 39 1.19 -18.08 -23.81
CA PHE A 39 2.54 -18.41 -24.27
C PHE A 39 3.34 -17.18 -24.69
N ASP A 40 2.70 -16.22 -25.35
CA ASP A 40 3.34 -15.01 -25.87
C ASP A 40 3.77 -14.07 -24.74
N PHE A 41 2.93 -13.93 -23.70
CA PHE A 41 3.29 -13.23 -22.47
C PHE A 41 4.46 -13.91 -21.77
N GLN A 42 4.42 -15.23 -21.59
CA GLN A 42 5.51 -15.97 -20.94
C GLN A 42 6.83 -15.85 -21.72
N LEU A 43 6.79 -15.92 -23.04
CA LEU A 43 7.96 -15.75 -23.91
C LEU A 43 8.53 -14.34 -23.77
N SER A 44 7.67 -13.33 -23.77
CA SER A 44 8.06 -11.92 -23.65
C SER A 44 8.61 -11.61 -22.25
N LEU A 45 8.02 -12.18 -21.19
CA LEU A 45 8.53 -12.09 -19.83
C LEU A 45 9.94 -12.71 -19.71
N ASN A 46 10.17 -13.87 -20.33
CA ASN A 46 11.50 -14.47 -20.36
C ASN A 46 12.52 -13.58 -21.10
N ARG A 47 12.11 -12.90 -22.17
CA ARG A 47 12.95 -11.91 -22.88
C ARG A 47 13.25 -10.70 -21.99
N LEU A 48 12.26 -10.19 -21.25
CA LEU A 48 12.42 -9.10 -20.29
C LEU A 48 13.45 -9.47 -19.21
N ILE A 49 13.29 -10.63 -18.57
CA ILE A 49 14.21 -11.11 -17.53
C ILE A 49 15.63 -11.26 -18.10
N LYS A 50 15.77 -11.80 -19.31
CA LYS A 50 17.08 -11.91 -19.97
C LYS A 50 17.71 -10.55 -20.24
N SER A 51 16.92 -9.61 -20.79
CA SER A 51 17.36 -8.23 -21.05
C SER A 51 17.85 -7.54 -19.78
N TYR A 52 17.08 -7.67 -18.69
CA TYR A 52 17.41 -7.11 -17.38
C TYR A 52 18.72 -7.71 -16.83
N LYS A 53 18.85 -9.04 -16.82
CA LYS A 53 20.05 -9.74 -16.36
C LYS A 53 21.30 -9.42 -17.19
N SER A 54 21.13 -9.08 -18.48
CA SER A 54 22.22 -8.63 -19.35
C SER A 54 22.59 -7.15 -19.16
N GLY A 55 21.92 -6.41 -18.27
CA GLY A 55 22.17 -4.98 -18.06
C GLY A 55 21.61 -4.07 -19.17
N HIS A 56 20.75 -4.58 -20.06
CA HIS A 56 20.12 -3.78 -21.10
C HIS A 56 18.89 -3.04 -20.54
N PHE A 57 19.10 -2.09 -19.63
CA PHE A 57 18.02 -1.44 -18.88
C PHE A 57 17.05 -0.66 -19.75
N LYS A 58 17.52 -0.01 -20.82
CA LYS A 58 16.65 0.69 -21.78
C LYS A 58 15.66 -0.27 -22.47
N SER A 59 16.15 -1.39 -23.01
CA SER A 59 15.28 -2.40 -23.64
C SER A 59 14.38 -3.10 -22.62
N SER A 60 14.87 -3.28 -21.39
CA SER A 60 14.07 -3.84 -20.29
C SER A 60 12.94 -2.91 -19.87
N TYR A 61 13.20 -1.61 -19.83
CA TYR A 61 12.19 -0.58 -19.59
C TYR A 61 11.11 -0.58 -20.68
N GLU A 62 11.50 -0.52 -21.96
CA GLU A 62 10.56 -0.49 -23.09
C GLU A 62 9.67 -1.75 -23.14
N LEU A 63 10.26 -2.94 -22.98
CA LEU A 63 9.51 -4.20 -22.94
C LEU A 63 8.68 -4.35 -21.66
N GLY A 64 9.19 -3.85 -20.53
CA GLY A 64 8.50 -3.84 -19.25
C GLY A 64 7.23 -2.99 -19.29
N LEU A 65 7.25 -1.84 -19.96
CA LEU A 65 6.05 -1.00 -20.16
C LEU A 65 4.95 -1.79 -20.88
N ILE A 66 5.30 -2.45 -21.99
CA ILE A 66 4.35 -3.24 -22.79
C ILE A 66 3.76 -4.37 -21.95
N LEU A 67 4.60 -5.15 -21.27
CA LEU A 67 4.14 -6.29 -20.47
C LEU A 67 3.32 -5.86 -19.26
N ARG A 68 3.65 -4.73 -18.65
CA ARG A 68 2.87 -4.19 -17.52
C ARG A 68 1.48 -3.80 -17.98
N THR A 69 1.35 -3.21 -19.17
CA THR A 69 0.04 -2.89 -19.78
C THR A 69 -0.77 -4.15 -20.03
N VAL A 70 -0.17 -5.19 -20.61
CA VAL A 70 -0.87 -6.47 -20.82
C VAL A 70 -1.32 -7.09 -19.49
N ALA A 71 -0.43 -7.12 -18.49
CA ALA A 71 -0.79 -7.63 -17.16
C ALA A 71 -1.91 -6.79 -16.52
N TRP A 72 -1.88 -5.47 -16.66
CA TRP A 72 -2.94 -4.58 -16.18
C TRP A 72 -4.29 -4.88 -16.85
N GLU A 73 -4.32 -5.05 -18.17
CA GLU A 73 -5.55 -5.41 -18.90
C GLU A 73 -6.13 -6.72 -18.38
N LYS A 74 -5.26 -7.70 -18.07
CA LYS A 74 -5.67 -8.98 -17.50
C LYS A 74 -6.22 -8.85 -16.09
N LEU A 75 -5.64 -7.98 -15.24
CA LEU A 75 -6.18 -7.67 -13.92
C LEU A 75 -7.59 -7.05 -14.01
N ASN A 76 -7.84 -6.24 -15.03
CA ASN A 76 -9.13 -5.57 -15.25
C ASN A 76 -10.13 -6.38 -16.10
N SER A 77 -9.77 -7.62 -16.46
CA SER A 77 -10.67 -8.52 -17.20
C SER A 77 -11.59 -9.35 -16.29
N TRP A 78 -11.45 -9.22 -14.97
CA TRP A 78 -12.19 -10.00 -13.97
C TRP A 78 -12.75 -9.08 -12.88
N HIS A 79 -13.74 -9.57 -12.13
CA HIS A 79 -14.04 -8.97 -10.82
C HIS A 79 -12.82 -9.17 -9.90
N TRP A 80 -12.47 -8.17 -9.08
CA TRP A 80 -11.20 -8.15 -8.34
C TRP A 80 -10.96 -9.39 -7.46
N ALA A 81 -12.02 -9.94 -6.87
CA ALA A 81 -11.99 -11.16 -6.06
C ALA A 81 -11.68 -12.44 -6.86
N ASP A 82 -11.99 -12.44 -8.16
CA ASP A 82 -11.82 -13.58 -9.06
C ASP A 82 -10.54 -13.48 -9.89
N VAL A 83 -9.80 -12.37 -9.77
CA VAL A 83 -8.54 -12.16 -10.48
C VAL A 83 -7.55 -13.26 -10.07
N PRO A 84 -7.06 -14.06 -11.04
CA PRO A 84 -6.07 -15.08 -10.71
C PRO A 84 -4.80 -14.47 -10.14
N SER A 85 -4.31 -15.02 -9.02
CA SER A 85 -3.12 -14.51 -8.31
C SER A 85 -1.88 -14.42 -9.21
N VAL A 86 -1.78 -15.29 -10.23
CA VAL A 86 -0.68 -15.28 -11.20
C VAL A 86 -0.57 -13.97 -11.97
N TRP A 87 -1.69 -13.29 -12.27
CA TRP A 87 -1.66 -12.00 -12.97
C TRP A 87 -1.23 -10.86 -12.05
N ARG A 88 -1.56 -10.93 -10.75
CA ARG A 88 -1.02 -9.99 -9.75
C ARG A 88 0.48 -10.17 -9.57
N GLN A 89 0.94 -11.41 -9.53
CA GLN A 89 2.36 -11.75 -9.49
C GLN A 89 3.07 -11.25 -10.75
N ALA A 90 2.50 -11.50 -11.94
CA ALA A 90 3.03 -11.00 -13.21
C ALA A 90 3.17 -9.47 -13.21
N TYR A 91 2.11 -8.77 -12.79
CA TYR A 91 2.11 -7.31 -12.71
C TYR A 91 3.20 -6.79 -11.76
N TYR A 92 3.32 -7.40 -10.58
CA TYR A 92 4.37 -7.07 -9.61
C TYR A 92 5.77 -7.29 -10.19
N PHE A 93 6.04 -8.48 -10.75
CA PHE A 93 7.36 -8.83 -11.29
C PHE A 93 7.80 -7.93 -12.44
N VAL A 94 6.90 -7.66 -13.38
CA VAL A 94 7.20 -6.76 -14.50
C VAL A 94 7.45 -5.34 -13.97
N SER A 95 6.66 -4.89 -12.99
CA SER A 95 6.82 -3.58 -12.36
C SER A 95 8.13 -3.47 -11.59
N LEU A 96 8.60 -4.52 -10.91
CA LEU A 96 9.89 -4.53 -10.23
C LEU A 96 11.05 -4.29 -11.22
N ILE A 97 11.07 -5.02 -12.34
CA ILE A 97 12.09 -4.82 -13.38
C ILE A 97 11.99 -3.42 -13.98
N LEU A 98 10.76 -2.93 -14.21
CA LEU A 98 10.52 -1.59 -14.72
C LEU A 98 11.07 -0.51 -13.76
N VAL A 99 10.71 -0.58 -12.48
CA VAL A 99 11.16 0.36 -11.43
C VAL A 99 12.68 0.39 -11.36
N ILE A 100 13.34 -0.77 -11.28
CA ILE A 100 14.81 -0.83 -11.23
C ILE A 100 15.42 -0.27 -12.52
N SER A 101 14.86 -0.60 -13.68
CA SER A 101 15.35 -0.08 -14.96
C SER A 101 15.22 1.44 -15.03
N ARG A 102 14.11 2.01 -14.54
CA ARG A 102 13.91 3.47 -14.49
C ARG A 102 14.90 4.16 -13.57
N LEU A 103 15.18 3.59 -12.39
CA LEU A 103 16.17 4.12 -11.46
C LEU A 103 17.56 4.17 -12.10
N LEU A 104 17.98 3.07 -12.75
CA LEU A 104 19.28 2.97 -13.41
C LEU A 104 19.39 3.82 -14.68
N LEU A 105 18.26 4.26 -15.24
CA LEU A 105 18.22 5.23 -16.34
C LEU A 105 18.10 6.68 -15.86
N GLY A 106 18.11 6.92 -14.55
CA GLY A 106 18.06 8.26 -13.96
C GLY A 106 16.70 8.95 -14.08
N HIS A 107 15.60 8.19 -14.11
CA HIS A 107 14.26 8.78 -14.09
C HIS A 107 13.98 9.44 -12.74
N ASP A 108 13.06 10.41 -12.72
CA ASP A 108 12.74 11.17 -11.50
C ASP A 108 12.13 10.28 -10.39
N CYS A 109 12.53 10.53 -9.14
CA CYS A 109 12.15 9.69 -8.00
C CYS A 109 10.63 9.63 -7.78
N LEU A 110 9.92 10.75 -7.97
CA LEU A 110 8.49 10.83 -7.72
C LEU A 110 7.70 9.96 -8.71
N SER A 111 8.04 9.98 -10.00
CA SER A 111 7.38 9.15 -11.00
C SER A 111 7.69 7.66 -10.80
N VAL A 112 8.91 7.32 -10.36
CA VAL A 112 9.25 5.94 -10.01
C VAL A 112 8.52 5.50 -8.74
N LEU A 113 8.36 6.37 -7.74
CA LEU A 113 7.58 6.10 -6.54
C LEU A 113 6.11 5.82 -6.89
N VAL A 114 5.53 6.60 -7.80
CA VAL A 114 4.18 6.34 -8.34
C VAL A 114 4.11 4.95 -8.98
N ASP A 115 5.10 4.55 -9.78
CA ASP A 115 5.16 3.21 -10.36
C ASP A 115 5.28 2.11 -9.28
N CYS A 116 6.01 2.36 -8.19
CA CYS A 116 6.09 1.45 -7.04
C CYS A 116 4.72 1.27 -6.37
N ASP A 117 4.01 2.37 -6.09
CA ASP A 117 2.71 2.30 -5.42
C ASP A 117 1.65 1.61 -6.28
N HIS A 118 1.65 1.81 -7.60
CA HIS A 118 0.77 1.03 -8.50
C HIS A 118 1.08 -0.47 -8.42
N ALA A 119 2.36 -0.85 -8.32
CA ALA A 119 2.76 -2.25 -8.17
C ALA A 119 2.33 -2.84 -6.83
N LEU A 120 2.37 -2.06 -5.75
CA LEU A 120 1.89 -2.47 -4.41
C LEU A 120 0.36 -2.56 -4.35
N LEU A 121 -0.35 -1.67 -5.05
CA LEU A 121 -1.82 -1.66 -5.10
C LEU A 121 -2.37 -2.82 -5.94
N MET A 122 -1.76 -3.08 -7.10
CA MET A 122 -2.30 -4.01 -8.10
C MET A 122 -1.64 -5.38 -8.06
N GLY A 123 -0.38 -5.44 -7.60
CA GLY A 123 0.45 -6.63 -7.64
C GLY A 123 0.38 -7.46 -6.36
N CYS A 124 1.15 -8.54 -6.36
CA CYS A 124 1.39 -9.37 -5.19
C CYS A 124 2.84 -9.85 -5.25
N SER A 125 3.62 -9.58 -4.21
CA SER A 125 5.02 -9.99 -4.11
C SER A 125 5.15 -11.49 -3.87
N PHE A 126 6.35 -12.02 -4.11
CA PHE A 126 6.73 -13.38 -3.73
C PHE A 126 7.89 -13.27 -2.72
N GLY A 127 7.63 -13.61 -1.46
CA GLY A 127 8.61 -13.44 -0.39
C GLY A 127 8.75 -11.97 0.03
N ASP A 128 9.99 -11.48 0.10
CA ASP A 128 10.28 -10.11 0.53
C ASP A 128 9.71 -9.09 -0.46
N ASP A 129 9.00 -8.08 0.04
CA ASP A 129 8.45 -7.02 -0.79
C ASP A 129 9.52 -5.98 -1.15
N VAL A 130 10.29 -6.28 -2.19
CA VAL A 130 11.39 -5.44 -2.69
C VAL A 130 10.90 -4.03 -3.03
N ILE A 131 9.74 -3.93 -3.70
CA ILE A 131 9.17 -2.64 -4.12
C ILE A 131 8.83 -1.76 -2.92
N SER A 132 8.32 -2.33 -1.82
CA SER A 132 7.99 -1.55 -0.63
C SER A 132 9.20 -0.80 -0.05
N GLY A 133 10.37 -1.44 0.01
CA GLY A 133 11.60 -0.79 0.47
C GLY A 133 12.17 0.22 -0.54
N ILE A 134 12.04 -0.04 -1.84
CA ILE A 134 12.37 0.98 -2.87
C ILE A 134 11.46 2.20 -2.69
N ALA A 135 10.15 2.00 -2.51
CA ALA A 135 9.19 3.08 -2.30
C ALA A 135 9.52 3.91 -1.04
N LEU A 136 9.97 3.26 0.04
CA LEU A 136 10.41 3.94 1.25
C LEU A 136 11.64 4.83 0.99
N ILE A 137 12.64 4.32 0.28
CA ILE A 137 13.84 5.09 -0.09
C ILE A 137 13.44 6.28 -0.97
N LEU A 138 12.62 6.05 -2.00
CA LEU A 138 12.22 7.11 -2.92
C LEU A 138 11.37 8.19 -2.26
N HIS A 139 10.46 7.81 -1.36
CA HIS A 139 9.67 8.77 -0.59
C HIS A 139 10.56 9.73 0.21
N ASP A 140 11.58 9.19 0.89
CA ASP A 140 12.54 9.99 1.66
C ASP A 140 13.37 10.92 0.76
N MET A 141 13.80 10.42 -0.41
CA MET A 141 14.56 11.22 -1.39
C MET A 141 13.73 12.35 -2.02
N VAL A 142 12.41 12.16 -2.21
CA VAL A 142 11.53 13.24 -2.70
C VAL A 142 11.40 14.36 -1.65
N GLY A 143 11.53 14.05 -0.36
CA GLY A 143 11.57 15.03 0.74
C GLY A 143 10.29 15.85 0.91
N GLY A 144 10.38 17.08 1.41
CA GLY A 144 9.28 18.07 1.34
C GLY A 144 8.19 17.99 2.41
N GLY A 145 8.49 17.51 3.62
CA GLY A 145 7.54 17.55 4.74
C GLY A 145 7.28 18.97 5.25
N ASN A 146 6.14 19.55 4.91
CA ASN A 146 5.65 20.76 5.56
C ASN A 146 4.91 20.39 6.85
N GLU A 147 4.97 21.26 7.86
CA GLU A 147 4.05 21.17 9.00
C GLU A 147 2.61 21.33 8.51
N VAL A 148 1.74 20.41 8.95
CA VAL A 148 0.33 20.44 8.66
C VAL A 148 -0.37 21.26 9.73
N CYS A 149 -0.91 22.41 9.32
CA CYS A 149 -1.81 23.18 10.17
C CYS A 149 -3.23 22.61 10.04
N LEU A 150 -3.63 21.79 11.02
CA LEU A 150 -4.99 21.26 11.05
C LEU A 150 -5.97 22.38 11.42
N PRO A 151 -7.18 22.40 10.81
CA PRO A 151 -8.24 23.24 11.31
C PRO A 151 -8.54 22.86 12.77
N PRO A 152 -9.00 23.80 13.62
CA PRO A 152 -9.49 23.47 14.93
C PRO A 152 -10.53 22.35 14.80
N ALA A 153 -10.49 21.38 15.72
CA ALA A 153 -11.47 20.30 15.74
C ALA A 153 -12.87 20.93 15.64
N GLY A 154 -13.60 20.59 14.57
CA GLY A 154 -14.98 21.03 14.41
C GLY A 154 -15.79 20.59 15.63
N GLU A 155 -16.86 21.31 15.95
CA GLU A 155 -17.84 20.83 16.92
C GLU A 155 -18.20 19.38 16.57
N GLU A 156 -18.15 18.48 17.57
CA GLU A 156 -18.58 17.10 17.39
C GLU A 156 -19.94 17.12 16.70
N GLY A 157 -19.97 16.69 15.44
CA GLY A 157 -21.20 16.64 14.68
C GLY A 157 -22.19 15.84 15.49
N SER A 158 -23.38 16.42 15.73
CA SER A 158 -24.47 15.78 16.47
C SER A 158 -24.53 14.31 16.06
N LEU A 159 -24.16 13.41 16.97
CA LEU A 159 -24.24 11.97 16.74
C LEU A 159 -25.62 11.71 16.15
N LEU A 160 -25.64 11.18 14.92
CA LEU A 160 -26.89 10.78 14.30
C LEU A 160 -27.55 9.80 15.27
N ARG A 161 -28.64 10.22 15.92
CA ARG A 161 -29.44 9.34 16.76
C ARG A 161 -30.15 8.39 15.83
N PHE A 162 -29.53 7.25 15.59
CA PHE A 162 -30.19 6.13 14.98
C PHE A 162 -31.12 5.51 16.02
N GLU A 163 -32.43 5.67 15.83
CA GLU A 163 -33.47 5.22 16.78
C GLU A 163 -33.51 3.68 17.00
N TYR A 164 -32.75 2.91 16.21
CA TYR A 164 -32.81 1.44 16.18
C TYR A 164 -31.47 0.74 16.47
N LEU A 165 -30.45 1.45 16.97
CA LEU A 165 -29.18 0.81 17.32
C LEU A 165 -29.26 0.19 18.72
N THR A 166 -28.99 -1.12 18.79
CA THR A 166 -28.74 -1.80 20.06
C THR A 166 -27.28 -1.62 20.42
N GLU A 167 -26.99 -1.15 21.63
CA GLU A 167 -25.61 -1.04 22.11
C GLU A 167 -24.99 -2.44 22.22
N LEU A 168 -23.77 -2.59 21.69
CA LEU A 168 -23.03 -3.84 21.80
C LEU A 168 -22.49 -4.02 23.23
N PRO A 169 -22.50 -5.25 23.77
CA PRO A 169 -21.84 -5.56 25.03
C PRO A 169 -20.37 -5.13 25.00
N ARG A 170 -19.92 -4.42 26.03
CA ARG A 170 -18.52 -4.03 26.24
C ARG A 170 -17.89 -4.98 27.26
N VAL A 171 -16.81 -5.63 26.87
CA VAL A 171 -16.05 -6.56 27.72
C VAL A 171 -14.62 -6.06 27.85
N GLU A 172 -14.11 -5.93 29.07
CA GLU A 172 -12.78 -5.40 29.32
C GLU A 172 -11.76 -6.52 29.44
N ASN A 173 -10.68 -6.46 28.65
CA ASN A 173 -9.53 -7.37 28.72
C ASN A 173 -9.92 -8.85 28.87
N ILE A 174 -10.91 -9.29 28.09
CA ILE A 174 -11.43 -10.66 28.13
C ILE A 174 -10.32 -11.67 27.81
N GLY A 175 -10.26 -12.78 28.54
CA GLY A 175 -9.30 -13.84 28.23
C GLY A 175 -9.65 -14.54 26.91
N VAL A 176 -8.67 -15.16 26.26
CA VAL A 176 -8.90 -15.96 25.02
C VAL A 176 -9.94 -17.06 25.26
N GLU A 177 -9.93 -17.71 26.42
CA GLU A 177 -10.88 -18.76 26.80
C GLU A 177 -12.33 -18.26 26.79
N ASP A 178 -12.57 -17.08 27.37
CA ASP A 178 -13.89 -16.46 27.40
C ASP A 178 -14.28 -15.90 26.03
N PHE A 179 -13.31 -15.40 25.25
CA PHE A 179 -13.54 -14.93 23.89
C PHE A 179 -14.03 -16.05 22.97
N ILE A 180 -13.57 -17.30 23.14
CA ILE A 180 -14.06 -18.46 22.38
C ILE A 180 -15.58 -18.59 22.46
N TYR A 181 -16.20 -18.26 23.60
CA TYR A 181 -17.65 -18.26 23.72
C TYR A 181 -18.30 -17.26 22.76
N TYR A 182 -17.80 -16.02 22.72
CA TYR A 182 -18.30 -14.99 21.80
C TYR A 182 -18.08 -15.39 20.34
N PHE A 183 -16.90 -15.91 20.03
CA PHE A 183 -16.52 -16.35 18.69
C PHE A 183 -17.41 -17.50 18.19
N ASN A 184 -17.51 -18.60 18.94
CA ASN A 184 -18.30 -19.78 18.54
C ASN A 184 -19.80 -19.49 18.41
N ASN A 185 -20.33 -18.57 19.22
CA ASN A 185 -21.74 -18.20 19.18
C ASN A 185 -22.03 -17.00 18.26
N GLN A 186 -21.02 -16.48 17.55
CA GLN A 186 -21.15 -15.34 16.65
C GLN A 186 -21.77 -14.11 17.34
N LEU A 187 -21.36 -13.86 18.60
CA LEU A 187 -21.88 -12.77 19.42
C LEU A 187 -21.00 -11.52 19.27
N PRO A 188 -21.51 -10.42 18.69
CA PRO A 188 -20.74 -9.19 18.57
C PRO A 188 -20.53 -8.55 19.94
N CYS A 189 -19.29 -8.14 20.22
CA CYS A 189 -18.94 -7.39 21.42
C CYS A 189 -17.83 -6.38 21.13
N VAL A 190 -17.70 -5.38 22.01
CA VAL A 190 -16.59 -4.43 22.01
C VAL A 190 -15.61 -4.84 23.09
N ILE A 191 -14.41 -5.26 22.69
CA ILE A 191 -13.33 -5.57 23.63
C ILE A 191 -12.59 -4.27 23.97
N THR A 192 -12.63 -3.84 25.22
CA THR A 192 -11.92 -2.65 25.71
C THR A 192 -10.61 -3.03 26.40
N GLY A 193 -9.63 -2.12 26.41
CA GLY A 193 -8.33 -2.32 27.06
C GLY A 193 -7.30 -3.14 26.28
N SER A 194 -7.71 -3.85 25.22
CA SER A 194 -6.86 -4.77 24.46
C SER A 194 -5.74 -4.10 23.65
N CYS A 195 -5.99 -2.91 23.09
CA CYS A 195 -5.04 -2.25 22.18
C CYS A 195 -4.29 -1.06 22.81
N GLY A 196 -4.51 -0.76 24.09
CA GLY A 196 -3.96 0.45 24.73
C GLY A 196 -2.43 0.52 24.78
N HIS A 197 -1.76 -0.63 24.63
CA HIS A 197 -0.31 -0.76 24.63
C HIS A 197 0.32 -0.62 23.23
N TRP A 198 -0.47 -0.41 22.17
CA TRP A 198 0.08 -0.23 20.83
C TRP A 198 0.93 1.06 20.74
N PRO A 199 2.09 1.05 20.04
CA PRO A 199 2.88 2.26 19.83
C PRO A 199 2.11 3.40 19.15
N ALA A 200 1.09 3.08 18.34
CA ALA A 200 0.16 4.04 17.74
C ALA A 200 -0.56 4.96 18.73
N PHE A 201 -0.63 4.58 20.03
CA PHE A 201 -1.22 5.40 21.10
C PHE A 201 -0.18 6.10 21.99
N SER A 202 1.11 5.83 21.80
CA SER A 202 2.19 6.28 22.69
C SER A 202 3.40 6.85 21.92
N ASP A 203 4.50 6.10 21.80
CA ASP A 203 5.80 6.59 21.30
C ASP A 203 5.77 6.94 19.81
N ARG A 204 4.93 6.24 19.03
CA ARG A 204 4.69 6.48 17.60
C ARG A 204 3.24 6.88 17.37
N ARG A 205 2.78 7.86 18.16
CA ARG A 205 1.37 8.26 18.19
C ARG A 205 0.86 8.66 16.81
N TRP A 206 -0.15 7.94 16.35
CA TRP A 206 -0.80 8.23 15.07
C TRP A 206 -1.54 9.57 15.13
N ASN A 207 -1.17 10.44 14.19
CA ASN A 207 -1.80 11.73 13.94
C ASN A 207 -1.53 12.14 12.48
N VAL A 208 -2.21 13.16 11.98
CA VAL A 208 -2.08 13.57 10.57
C VAL A 208 -0.65 13.94 10.20
N GLN A 209 0.10 14.61 11.08
CA GLN A 209 1.49 14.97 10.83
C GLN A 209 2.38 13.72 10.69
N TYR A 210 2.17 12.72 11.55
CA TYR A 210 2.90 11.45 11.48
C TYR A 210 2.65 10.74 10.15
N PHE A 211 1.38 10.59 9.74
CA PHE A 211 1.06 10.01 8.44
C PHE A 211 1.62 10.84 7.28
N MET A 212 1.57 12.17 7.34
CA MET A 212 2.14 13.02 6.30
C MET A 212 3.65 12.84 6.18
N SER A 213 4.37 12.68 7.29
CA SER A 213 5.82 12.40 7.24
C SER A 213 6.15 11.09 6.53
N LEU A 214 5.31 10.06 6.70
CA LEU A 214 5.54 8.72 6.13
C LEU A 214 4.91 8.51 4.75
N ALA A 215 3.85 9.24 4.43
CA ALA A 215 2.95 8.88 3.34
C ALA A 215 2.66 10.01 2.34
N GLN A 216 3.05 11.27 2.58
CA GLN A 216 2.65 12.42 1.75
C GLN A 216 2.75 12.21 0.22
N HIS A 217 3.78 11.54 -0.28
CA HIS A 217 3.99 11.29 -1.72
C HIS A 217 3.54 9.91 -2.17
N ARG A 218 2.95 9.11 -1.27
CA ARG A 218 2.42 7.79 -1.57
C ARG A 218 1.08 7.91 -2.26
N THR A 219 0.90 7.15 -3.33
CA THR A 219 -0.37 7.07 -4.05
C THR A 219 -1.34 6.18 -3.29
N VAL A 220 -2.52 6.69 -2.97
CA VAL A 220 -3.56 5.98 -2.22
C VAL A 220 -4.89 6.01 -2.98
N PRO A 221 -5.71 4.95 -2.85
CA PRO A 221 -7.07 4.95 -3.36
C PRO A 221 -8.01 5.68 -2.41
N VAL A 222 -8.75 6.65 -2.95
CA VAL A 222 -9.76 7.41 -2.21
C VAL A 222 -11.11 7.24 -2.88
N GLU A 223 -12.12 6.88 -2.10
CA GLU A 223 -13.52 6.91 -2.50
C GLU A 223 -14.05 8.34 -2.38
N ILE A 224 -14.69 8.84 -3.42
CA ILE A 224 -15.22 10.21 -3.48
C ILE A 224 -16.72 10.12 -3.73
N GLY A 225 -17.53 10.70 -2.84
CA GLY A 225 -19.00 10.61 -2.85
C GLY A 225 -19.57 10.15 -1.52
N LYS A 226 -20.90 10.23 -1.33
CA LYS A 226 -21.53 9.93 -0.03
C LYS A 226 -21.51 8.46 0.36
N ASN A 227 -21.88 7.57 -0.57
CA ASN A 227 -21.77 6.13 -0.41
C ASN A 227 -21.89 5.44 -1.78
N TYR A 228 -21.28 4.26 -1.89
CA TYR A 228 -21.28 3.47 -3.13
C TYR A 228 -22.66 2.93 -3.54
N MET A 229 -23.63 2.90 -2.61
CA MET A 229 -24.94 2.27 -2.86
C MET A 229 -25.96 3.21 -3.52
N THR A 230 -25.91 4.50 -3.22
CA THR A 230 -26.98 5.46 -3.56
C THR A 230 -26.50 6.72 -4.26
N ASP A 231 -25.20 6.96 -4.29
CA ASP A 231 -24.63 8.14 -4.95
C ASP A 231 -24.12 7.79 -6.36
N HIS A 232 -24.80 8.28 -7.39
CA HIS A 232 -24.36 8.10 -8.78
C HIS A 232 -23.04 8.80 -9.11
N ASN A 233 -22.61 9.73 -8.26
CA ASN A 233 -21.32 10.40 -8.40
C ASN A 233 -20.21 9.71 -7.60
N TRP A 234 -20.50 8.59 -6.94
CA TRP A 234 -19.47 7.83 -6.24
C TRP A 234 -18.46 7.27 -7.25
N HIS A 235 -17.18 7.49 -6.99
CA HIS A 235 -16.10 6.87 -7.75
C HIS A 235 -14.85 6.72 -6.89
N GLN A 236 -13.94 5.86 -7.32
CA GLN A 236 -12.60 5.74 -6.73
C GLN A 236 -11.59 6.54 -7.56
N LYS A 237 -10.64 7.17 -6.89
CA LYS A 237 -9.54 7.90 -7.53
C LYS A 237 -8.23 7.63 -6.82
N LEU A 238 -7.18 7.38 -7.59
CA LEU A 238 -5.81 7.38 -7.08
C LEU A 238 -5.30 8.83 -7.00
N MET A 239 -4.74 9.19 -5.85
CA MET A 239 -4.13 10.50 -5.61
C MET A 239 -2.99 10.37 -4.59
N PHE A 240 -2.17 11.40 -4.43
CA PHE A 240 -1.20 11.40 -3.35
C PHE A 240 -1.90 11.57 -2.00
N PHE A 241 -1.36 10.93 -0.96
CA PHE A 241 -1.88 11.04 0.40
C PHE A 241 -1.95 12.50 0.87
N LYS A 242 -0.97 13.34 0.51
CA LYS A 242 -1.00 14.78 0.84
C LYS A 242 -2.19 15.50 0.20
N ASP A 243 -2.57 15.12 -1.01
CA ASP A 243 -3.70 15.73 -1.71
C ASP A 243 -5.00 15.32 -1.00
N PHE A 244 -5.11 14.05 -0.59
CA PHE A 244 -6.23 13.58 0.23
C PHE A 244 -6.36 14.38 1.54
N VAL A 245 -5.26 14.52 2.28
CA VAL A 245 -5.24 15.28 3.55
C VAL A 245 -5.61 16.74 3.31
N ASN A 246 -5.01 17.39 2.32
CA ASN A 246 -5.26 18.80 2.03
C ASN A 246 -6.71 19.02 1.62
N ASP A 247 -7.22 18.25 0.67
CA ASP A 247 -8.53 18.49 0.07
C ASP A 247 -9.69 18.09 1.01
N TYR A 248 -9.57 16.96 1.70
CA TYR A 248 -10.69 16.35 2.41
C TYR A 248 -10.62 16.48 3.94
N ILE A 249 -9.42 16.65 4.52
CA ILE A 249 -9.27 16.80 5.98
C ILE A 249 -9.08 18.28 6.36
N ILE A 250 -8.16 18.98 5.70
CA ILE A 250 -7.82 20.38 6.04
C ILE A 250 -8.82 21.35 5.42
N ASN A 251 -8.97 21.31 4.10
CA ASN A 251 -9.82 22.24 3.35
C ASN A 251 -11.30 21.86 3.41
N GLN A 252 -11.63 20.67 3.93
CA GLN A 252 -13.00 20.18 4.11
C GLN A 252 -13.83 20.31 2.83
N SER A 253 -13.38 19.66 1.75
CA SER A 253 -14.12 19.57 0.50
C SER A 253 -15.61 19.30 0.74
N PRO A 254 -16.52 19.95 -0.03
CA PRO A 254 -17.97 19.76 0.12
C PRO A 254 -18.41 18.34 -0.26
N VAL A 255 -17.56 17.61 -0.98
CA VAL A 255 -17.74 16.19 -1.30
C VAL A 255 -16.90 15.37 -0.33
N VAL A 256 -17.51 14.33 0.24
CA VAL A 256 -16.84 13.38 1.13
C VAL A 256 -15.77 12.62 0.35
N GLY A 257 -14.55 12.64 0.89
CA GLY A 257 -13.46 11.77 0.46
C GLY A 257 -13.13 10.80 1.59
N TYR A 258 -13.03 9.53 1.27
CA TYR A 258 -12.78 8.48 2.24
C TYR A 258 -11.68 7.53 1.76
N LEU A 259 -10.56 7.50 2.48
CA LEU A 259 -9.54 6.47 2.33
C LEU A 259 -10.03 5.22 3.07
N ALA A 260 -10.65 4.31 2.31
CA ALA A 260 -11.31 3.12 2.83
C ALA A 260 -10.74 1.86 2.20
N GLN A 261 -10.86 0.73 2.92
CA GLN A 261 -10.59 -0.62 2.42
C GLN A 261 -9.20 -0.80 1.77
N HIS A 262 -8.23 -0.02 2.21
CA HIS A 262 -6.87 -0.03 1.68
C HIS A 262 -5.91 -0.67 2.68
N ASN A 263 -5.08 -1.60 2.20
CA ASN A 263 -4.03 -2.21 3.01
C ASN A 263 -2.82 -1.26 3.15
N LEU A 264 -3.03 -0.14 3.86
CA LEU A 264 -2.02 0.90 4.03
C LEU A 264 -0.79 0.38 4.78
N LEU A 265 -0.97 -0.54 5.73
CA LEU A 265 0.13 -1.19 6.47
C LEU A 265 1.02 -2.03 5.55
N GLY A 266 0.43 -2.71 4.56
CA GLY A 266 1.19 -3.43 3.54
C GLY A 266 1.95 -2.49 2.60
N GLN A 267 1.33 -1.36 2.21
CA GLN A 267 1.99 -0.37 1.35
C GLN A 267 3.11 0.39 2.06
N ILE A 268 2.95 0.65 3.36
CA ILE A 268 3.91 1.41 4.20
C ILE A 268 4.27 0.55 5.42
N PRO A 269 5.20 -0.42 5.27
CA PRO A 269 5.47 -1.43 6.29
C PRO A 269 5.88 -0.89 7.67
N VAL A 270 6.47 0.30 7.74
CA VAL A 270 6.83 0.97 9.01
C VAL A 270 5.61 1.16 9.92
N LEU A 271 4.41 1.40 9.34
CA LEU A 271 3.17 1.52 10.12
C LEU A 271 2.76 0.20 10.79
N ASN A 272 3.20 -0.94 10.26
CA ASN A 272 2.89 -2.24 10.86
C ASN A 272 3.59 -2.43 12.21
N GLU A 273 4.69 -1.70 12.46
CA GLU A 273 5.35 -1.71 13.76
C GLU A 273 4.54 -0.95 14.83
N ASP A 274 3.55 -0.15 14.43
CA ASP A 274 2.76 0.67 15.36
C ASP A 274 1.54 -0.04 15.94
N VAL A 275 1.21 -1.21 15.41
CA VAL A 275 0.05 -2.02 15.77
C VAL A 275 0.47 -3.45 16.07
N ILE A 276 -0.30 -4.15 16.90
CA ILE A 276 -0.01 -5.52 17.31
C ILE A 276 -1.23 -6.38 17.03
N THR A 277 -1.04 -7.54 16.37
CA THR A 277 -2.11 -8.50 16.12
C THR A 277 -2.72 -8.96 17.44
N PRO A 278 -4.03 -8.75 17.68
CA PRO A 278 -4.68 -9.21 18.90
C PRO A 278 -4.60 -10.73 19.07
N GLU A 279 -4.41 -11.20 20.30
CA GLU A 279 -4.31 -12.64 20.63
C GLU A 279 -5.54 -13.44 20.19
N TYR A 280 -6.71 -12.79 20.18
CA TYR A 280 -7.98 -13.37 19.72
C TYR A 280 -7.96 -13.85 18.27
N CYS A 281 -7.10 -13.27 17.42
CA CYS A 281 -6.97 -13.67 16.02
C CYS A 281 -6.36 -15.07 15.82
N TYR A 282 -5.79 -15.66 16.87
CA TYR A 282 -5.25 -17.03 16.84
C TYR A 282 -6.29 -18.09 17.21
N VAL A 283 -7.52 -17.69 17.55
CA VAL A 283 -8.64 -18.60 17.73
C VAL A 283 -9.13 -19.03 16.34
N SER A 284 -9.03 -20.32 16.04
CA SER A 284 -9.60 -20.94 14.85
C SER A 284 -10.91 -21.63 15.16
N ASP A 285 -11.80 -21.70 14.18
CA ASP A 285 -12.96 -22.58 14.28
C ASP A 285 -12.49 -24.03 14.49
N CYS A 286 -13.11 -24.74 15.44
CA CYS A 286 -12.79 -26.15 15.68
C CYS A 286 -13.09 -27.05 14.46
N ASP A 287 -13.81 -26.53 13.46
CA ASP A 287 -14.23 -27.23 12.24
C ASP A 287 -13.20 -27.19 11.10
N ASP A 288 -12.11 -26.42 11.20
CA ASP A 288 -11.02 -26.37 10.21
C ASP A 288 -10.05 -27.58 10.27
N ARG A 289 -10.39 -28.60 11.07
CA ARG A 289 -9.72 -29.91 11.10
C ARG A 289 -10.45 -30.95 10.24
N LYS A 290 -10.70 -30.64 8.96
CA LYS A 290 -11.22 -31.59 7.96
C LYS A 290 -10.34 -31.65 6.72
#